data_AF-A0ABD2NIC9-F1
#
_entry.id   AF-A0ABD2NIC9-F1
#
_cell.length_a   1.000
_cell.length_b   1.000
_cell.length_c   1.000
_cell.angle_alpha   90.00
_cell.angle_beta   90.00
_cell.angle_gamma   90.00
#
_symmetry.space_group_name_H-M   'P 1'
#
loop_
_entity.id
_entity.type
_entity.pdbx_description
1 polymer ?
#
loop_
_entity_poly.entity_id
_entity_poly.type
_entity_poly.pdbx_seq_one_letter_code
_entity_poly.pdbx_strand_id
1 'polypeptide(L)'
;MLPFIWMCHFLAEKKLLDYRDVQFMFNRGDYTEMNSFLGSCDWSVDNNDIDRTVCNFYNNVYEAIYRFIPLKTFAPSRYPKWFNTELIHMVQYKRTGSREDYLRFRELRAGCHELGSCLYS
;
A
#
# COMPACT_ATOMS: atom_id res chain seq x y z
N MET A 1 25.17 -13.42 -0.11
CA MET A 1 23.75 -13.88 -0.20
C MET A 1 22.95 -13.66 1.11
N LEU A 2 23.54 -13.03 2.13
CA LEU A 2 22.96 -12.83 3.47
C LEU A 2 22.12 -11.54 3.71
N PRO A 3 22.16 -10.45 2.91
CA PRO A 3 21.43 -9.23 3.28
C PRO A 3 19.91 -9.30 3.03
N PHE A 4 19.46 -10.15 2.10
CA PHE A 4 18.03 -10.32 1.80
C PHE A 4 17.27 -11.09 2.89
N ILE A 5 17.93 -12.07 3.52
CA ILE A 5 17.30 -12.87 4.60
C ILE A 5 17.17 -12.01 5.86
N TRP A 6 18.18 -11.18 6.14
CA TRP A 6 18.14 -10.23 7.24
C TRP A 6 17.06 -9.15 7.03
N MET A 7 16.85 -8.69 5.80
CA MET A 7 15.74 -7.78 5.46
C MET A 7 14.36 -8.41 5.71
N CYS A 8 14.15 -9.65 5.28
CA CYS A 8 12.90 -10.37 5.57
C CYS A 8 12.71 -10.60 7.08
N HIS A 9 13.78 -10.87 7.82
CA HIS A 9 13.71 -11.14 9.26
C HIS A 9 13.49 -9.86 10.09
N PHE A 10 14.18 -8.76 9.75
CA PHE A 10 14.01 -7.45 10.39
C PHE A 10 12.61 -6.87 10.14
N LEU A 11 12.07 -7.07 8.93
CA LEU A 11 10.68 -6.72 8.62
C LEU A 11 9.67 -7.68 9.29
N ALA A 12 10.01 -8.96 9.48
CA ALA A 12 9.13 -9.94 10.12
C ALA A 12 9.06 -9.84 11.65
N GLU A 13 10.11 -9.37 12.33
CA GLU A 13 10.13 -9.22 13.79
C GLU A 13 9.20 -8.10 14.29
N LYS A 14 8.96 -7.09 13.45
CA LYS A 14 7.93 -6.06 13.69
C LYS A 14 6.58 -6.62 13.22
N LYS A 15 5.91 -7.44 14.04
CA LYS A 15 4.55 -8.01 13.83
C LYS A 15 3.47 -6.97 13.42
N LEU A 16 3.52 -6.40 12.22
CA LEU A 16 2.55 -5.44 11.73
C LEU A 16 2.38 -5.60 10.21
N LEU A 17 1.23 -6.20 9.88
CA LEU A 17 0.58 -6.27 8.56
C LEU A 17 1.16 -7.24 7.52
N ASP A 18 0.23 -7.88 6.81
CA ASP A 18 0.47 -8.66 5.60
C ASP A 18 1.30 -7.81 4.62
N TYR A 19 2.41 -8.34 4.14
CA TYR A 19 3.38 -7.66 3.26
C TYR A 19 2.73 -7.08 1.98
N ARG A 20 1.54 -7.56 1.60
CA ARG A 20 0.76 -7.04 0.46
C ARG A 20 0.05 -5.71 0.71
N ASP A 21 -0.07 -5.29 1.96
CA ASP A 21 -0.98 -4.21 2.34
C ASP A 21 -0.27 -2.93 2.77
N VAL A 22 1.05 -2.83 2.69
CA VAL A 22 1.78 -1.61 3.11
C VAL A 22 2.77 -1.15 2.05
N GLN A 23 2.73 0.14 1.70
CA GLN A 23 3.64 0.76 0.74
C GLN A 23 4.26 2.03 1.32
N PHE A 24 5.57 2.20 1.15
CA PHE A 24 6.26 3.46 1.44
C PHE A 24 5.86 4.53 0.43
N MET A 25 5.43 5.68 0.94
CA MET A 25 5.08 6.84 0.12
C MET A 25 6.30 7.76 -0.03
N PHE A 26 7.26 7.36 -0.88
CA PHE A 26 8.49 8.12 -1.13
C PHE A 26 8.21 9.58 -1.57
N ASN A 27 7.12 9.84 -2.28
CA ASN A 27 6.76 11.21 -2.67
C ASN A 27 6.34 12.12 -1.49
N ARG A 28 6.14 11.56 -0.29
CA ARG A 28 5.71 12.27 0.92
C ARG A 28 6.74 12.19 2.05
N GLY A 29 7.95 11.72 1.77
CA GLY A 29 9.02 11.66 2.77
C GLY A 29 9.51 13.04 3.19
N ASP A 30 9.92 13.18 4.45
CA ASP A 30 10.63 14.36 4.92
C ASP A 30 12.13 14.23 4.60
N TYR A 31 12.49 14.65 3.39
CA TYR A 31 13.86 14.58 2.91
C TYR A 31 14.82 15.56 3.59
N THR A 32 14.30 16.59 4.26
CA THR A 32 15.14 17.60 4.93
C THR A 32 15.73 17.01 6.21
N GLU A 33 14.86 16.42 7.04
CA GLU A 33 15.28 15.70 8.24
C GLU A 33 16.01 14.40 7.90
N MET A 34 15.59 13.69 6.85
CA MET A 34 16.28 12.48 6.38
C MET A 34 17.73 12.77 5.97
N ASN A 35 17.97 13.86 5.25
CA ASN A 35 19.33 14.26 4.87
C ASN A 35 20.16 14.67 6.09
N SER A 36 19.55 15.37 7.04
CA SER A 36 20.23 15.75 8.29
C SER A 36 20.65 14.52 9.10
N PHE A 37 19.75 13.52 9.20
CA PHE A 37 20.05 12.24 9.83
C PHE A 37 21.17 11.49 9.10
N LEU A 38 21.06 11.29 7.78
CA LEU A 38 22.08 10.59 7.00
C LEU A 38 23.43 11.32 7.01
N GLY A 39 23.44 12.65 7.08
CA GLY A 39 24.64 13.46 7.25
C GLY A 39 25.30 13.30 8.62
N SER A 40 24.54 12.90 9.64
CA SER A 40 25.05 12.63 10.99
C SER A 40 25.57 11.20 11.19
N CYS A 41 25.27 10.28 10.27
CA CYS A 41 25.71 8.89 10.35
C CYS A 41 27.23 8.78 10.11
N ASP A 42 27.86 7.83 10.82
CA ASP A 42 29.24 7.44 10.53
C ASP A 42 29.29 6.55 9.28
N TRP A 43 29.99 7.03 8.25
CA TRP A 43 30.22 6.34 6.99
C TRP A 43 31.65 5.78 6.88
N SER A 44 32.35 5.69 8.01
CA SER A 44 33.68 5.11 8.05
C SER A 44 33.67 3.67 7.52
N VAL A 45 34.63 3.38 6.64
CA VAL A 45 34.80 2.06 6.04
C VAL A 45 35.76 1.27 6.91
N ASP A 46 35.33 0.11 7.38
CA ASP A 46 36.22 -0.87 7.99
C ASP A 46 36.93 -1.63 6.88
N ASN A 47 38.19 -1.28 6.63
CA ASN A 47 39.01 -1.91 5.59
C ASN A 47 39.30 -3.39 5.87
N ASN A 48 39.08 -3.87 7.10
CA ASN A 48 39.28 -5.27 7.46
C ASN A 48 37.99 -6.09 7.33
N ASP A 49 36.83 -5.45 7.28
CA ASP A 49 35.52 -6.11 7.20
C ASP A 49 34.54 -5.31 6.33
N ILE A 50 34.61 -5.58 5.03
CA ILE A 50 33.74 -4.95 4.04
C ILE A 50 32.28 -5.34 4.23
N ASP A 51 32.01 -6.57 4.67
CA ASP A 51 30.65 -7.06 4.88
C ASP A 51 29.98 -6.27 6.01
N ARG A 52 30.70 -6.03 7.10
CA ARG A 52 30.24 -5.18 8.21
C ARG A 52 29.99 -3.75 7.76
N THR A 53 30.87 -3.18 6.93
CA THR A 53 30.69 -1.83 6.38
C THR A 53 29.42 -1.74 5.54
N VAL A 54 29.19 -2.72 4.67
CA VAL A 54 27.99 -2.80 3.82
C VAL A 54 26.73 -2.99 4.68
N CYS A 55 26.79 -3.84 5.70
CA CYS A 55 25.68 -4.00 6.66
C CYS A 55 25.34 -2.68 7.35
N ASN A 56 26.33 -1.93 7.86
CA ASN A 56 26.12 -0.63 8.49
C ASN A 56 25.50 0.37 7.52
N PHE A 57 25.97 0.41 6.27
CA PHE A 57 25.41 1.27 5.23
C PHE A 57 23.91 1.00 5.04
N TYR A 58 23.54 -0.26 4.80
CA TYR A 58 22.14 -0.63 4.58
C TYR A 58 21.29 -0.38 5.83
N ASN A 59 21.80 -0.67 7.03
CA ASN A 59 21.09 -0.40 8.28
C ASN A 59 20.76 1.09 8.42
N ASN A 60 21.72 1.99 8.18
CA ASN A 60 21.50 3.43 8.27
C ASN A 60 20.48 3.91 7.21
N VAL A 61 20.56 3.41 5.98
CA VAL A 61 19.64 3.76 4.90
C VAL A 61 18.22 3.27 5.19
N TYR A 62 18.07 2.03 5.67
CA TYR A 62 16.75 1.48 5.98
C TYR A 62 16.12 2.16 7.19
N GLU A 63 16.92 2.49 8.21
CA GLU A 63 16.44 3.27 9.36
C GLU A 63 15.95 4.66 8.93
N ALA A 64 16.69 5.32 8.03
CA ALA A 64 16.27 6.60 7.46
C ALA A 64 14.95 6.47 6.69
N ILE A 65 14.82 5.46 5.83
CA ILE A 65 13.57 5.18 5.11
C ILE A 65 12.41 4.94 6.08
N TYR A 66 12.61 4.08 7.08
CA TYR A 66 11.56 3.74 8.04
C TYR A 66 11.10 4.94 8.88
N ARG A 67 12.05 5.81 9.26
CA ARG A 67 11.78 6.96 10.12
C ARG A 67 11.15 8.14 9.39
N PHE A 68 11.59 8.42 8.16
CA PHE A 68 11.25 9.67 7.47
C PHE A 68 10.29 9.47 6.29
N ILE A 69 10.01 8.24 5.87
CA ILE A 69 9.10 7.95 4.77
C ILE A 69 7.81 7.34 5.31
N PRO A 70 6.65 8.01 5.12
CA PRO A 70 5.39 7.52 5.66
C PRO A 70 4.95 6.24 4.96
N LEU A 71 4.40 5.33 5.76
CA LEU A 71 3.78 4.09 5.30
C LEU A 71 2.29 4.31 5.03
N LYS A 72 1.81 3.85 3.88
CA LYS A 72 0.38 3.78 3.57
C LYS A 72 -0.07 2.33 3.58
N THR A 73 -1.07 2.05 4.40
CA THR A 73 -1.76 0.76 4.37
C THR A 73 -2.85 0.79 3.29
N PHE A 74 -2.84 -0.17 2.38
CA PHE A 74 -3.95 -0.43 1.48
C PHE A 74 -4.87 -1.45 2.13
N ALA A 75 -6.10 -1.02 2.41
CA ALA A 75 -7.16 -1.98 2.67
C ALA A 75 -7.52 -2.63 1.32
N PRO A 76 -7.48 -3.96 1.18
CA PRO A 76 -8.04 -4.60 0.00
C PRO A 76 -9.49 -4.14 -0.15
N SER A 77 -9.86 -3.74 -1.37
CA SER A 77 -11.26 -3.44 -1.68
C SER A 77 -12.12 -4.62 -1.24
N ARG A 78 -13.17 -4.36 -0.47
CA ARG A 78 -14.19 -5.38 -0.11
C ARG A 78 -14.92 -5.91 -1.34
N TYR A 79 -14.73 -5.28 -2.49
CA TYR A 79 -15.36 -5.61 -3.75
C TYR A 79 -14.30 -6.15 -4.74
N PRO A 80 -14.64 -7.16 -5.54
CA PRO A 80 -13.75 -7.66 -6.59
C PRO A 80 -13.28 -6.55 -7.54
N LYS A 81 -12.08 -6.70 -8.13
CA LYS A 81 -11.51 -5.68 -9.04
C LYS A 81 -12.35 -5.41 -10.30
N TRP A 82 -13.18 -6.37 -10.71
CA TRP A 82 -14.13 -6.24 -11.82
C TRP A 82 -15.46 -5.58 -11.40
N PHE A 83 -15.62 -5.27 -10.11
CA PHE A 83 -16.82 -4.66 -9.57
C PHE A 83 -16.68 -3.14 -9.65
N ASN A 84 -17.37 -2.53 -10.62
CA ASN A 84 -17.26 -1.10 -10.88
C ASN A 84 -17.82 -0.26 -9.70
N THR A 85 -17.38 0.99 -9.59
CA THR A 85 -17.80 1.90 -8.50
C THR A 85 -19.31 2.11 -8.47
N GLU A 86 -19.96 2.14 -9.64
CA GLU A 86 -21.41 2.30 -9.75
C GLU A 86 -22.18 1.11 -9.14
N LEU A 87 -21.72 -0.12 -9.39
CA LEU A 87 -22.27 -1.35 -8.83
C LEU A 87 -22.00 -1.44 -7.32
N ILE A 88 -20.84 -0.98 -6.85
CA ILE A 88 -20.56 -0.84 -5.41
C ILE A 88 -21.61 0.05 -4.76
N HIS A 89 -21.83 1.24 -5.32
CA HIS A 89 -22.82 2.18 -4.83
C HIS A 89 -24.21 1.54 -4.87
N MET A 90 -24.63 0.93 -5.98
CA MET A 90 -25.93 0.27 -6.11
C MET A 90 -26.15 -0.86 -5.08
N VAL A 91 -25.12 -1.65 -4.77
CA VAL A 91 -25.20 -2.70 -3.73
C VAL A 91 -25.28 -2.10 -2.32
N GLN A 92 -24.60 -0.99 -2.07
CA GLN A 92 -24.71 -0.27 -0.80
C GLN A 92 -26.10 0.36 -0.63
N TYR A 93 -26.67 0.94 -1.70
CA TYR A 93 -28.04 1.48 -1.72
C TYR A 93 -29.11 0.42 -1.47
N LYS A 94 -28.87 -0.85 -1.83
CA LYS A 94 -29.80 -1.93 -1.45
C LYS A 94 -29.87 -2.21 0.05
N ARG A 95 -28.82 -1.88 0.82
CA ARG A 95 -28.74 -2.19 2.26
C ARG A 95 -29.47 -1.18 3.13
N THR A 96 -29.76 0.03 2.65
CA THR A 96 -30.47 1.07 3.41
C THR A 96 -31.96 0.78 3.59
N GLY A 97 -32.54 -0.10 2.77
CA GLY A 97 -33.88 -0.66 2.97
C GLY A 97 -35.04 0.30 2.70
N SER A 98 -34.80 1.51 2.16
CA SER A 98 -35.88 2.43 1.79
C SER A 98 -36.55 2.02 0.47
N ARG A 99 -37.83 2.37 0.34
CA ARG A 99 -38.64 2.02 -0.84
C ARG A 99 -38.20 2.81 -2.07
N GLU A 100 -37.82 4.06 -1.87
CA GLU A 100 -37.31 4.98 -2.87
C GLU A 100 -35.97 4.47 -3.44
N ASP A 101 -35.09 3.95 -2.57
CA ASP A 101 -33.81 3.35 -2.98
C ASP A 101 -34.02 2.07 -3.80
N TYR A 102 -35.02 1.25 -3.46
CA TYR A 102 -35.34 0.05 -4.22
C TYR A 102 -35.87 0.38 -5.62
N LEU A 103 -36.73 1.39 -5.75
CA LEU A 103 -37.26 1.83 -7.05
C LEU A 103 -36.12 2.34 -7.95
N ARG A 104 -35.22 3.16 -7.39
CA ARG A 104 -34.04 3.64 -8.13
C ARG A 104 -33.09 2.51 -8.51
N PHE A 105 -32.89 1.52 -7.64
CA PHE A 105 -32.14 0.31 -7.97
C PHE A 105 -32.78 -0.48 -9.12
N ARG A 106 -34.12 -0.62 -9.11
CA ARG A 106 -34.86 -1.34 -10.15
C ARG A 106 -34.68 -0.66 -11.52
N GLU A 107 -34.78 0.66 -11.57
CA GLU A 107 -34.59 1.45 -12.79
C GLU A 107 -33.16 1.33 -13.33
N LEU A 108 -32.14 1.49 -12.47
CA LEU A 108 -30.74 1.35 -12.86
C LEU A 108 -30.42 -0.07 -13.38
N ARG A 109 -30.97 -1.11 -12.74
CA ARG A 109 -30.79 -2.50 -13.18
C ARG A 109 -31.43 -2.76 -14.55
N ALA A 110 -32.58 -2.14 -14.84
CA ALA A 110 -33.20 -2.23 -16.16
C ALA A 110 -32.30 -1.59 -17.24
N GLY A 111 -31.74 -0.41 -16.96
CA GLY A 111 -30.81 0.27 -17.86
C GLY A 111 -29.52 -0.52 -18.13
N CYS A 112 -28.95 -1.18 -17.12
CA CYS A 112 -27.77 -2.04 -17.32
C CYS A 112 -28.07 -3.29 -18.17
N HIS A 113 -29.29 -3.83 -18.11
CA HIS A 113 -29.69 -4.97 -18.96
C HIS A 113 -29.77 -4.54 -20.43
N GLU A 114 -30.35 -3.37 -20.71
CA GLU A 114 -30.43 -2.82 -22.06
C GLU A 114 -29.05 -2.48 -22.65
N LEU A 115 -28.18 -1.84 -21.86
CA LEU A 115 -26.80 -1.54 -22.28
C LEU A 115 -25.96 -2.81 -22.49
N GLY A 116 -26.14 -3.83 -21.64
CA GLY A 116 -25.49 -5.13 -21.79
C GLY A 116 -25.92 -5.85 -23.06
N SER A 117 -27.22 -5.89 -23.37
CA SER A 117 -27.72 -6.46 -24.62
C SER A 117 -27.18 -5.74 -25.86
N CYS A 118 -26.94 -4.44 -25.77
CA CYS A 118 -26.44 -3.62 -26.88
C CYS A 118 -24.92 -3.78 -27.13
N LEU A 119 -24.14 -4.22 -26.14
CA LEU A 119 -22.68 -4.42 -26.24
C LEU A 119 -22.28 -5.83 -26.71
N TYR A 120 -23.23 -6.77 -26.74
CA TYR A 120 -23.04 -8.16 -27.20
C TYR A 120 -23.88 -8.51 -28.44
N SER A 121 -24.42 -7.50 -29.13
CA SER A 121 -25.03 -7.60 -30.47
C SER A 121 -24.03 -7.11 -31.53
#